data_AF-A0ABD3ACD8-F1
#
_entry.id   AF-A0ABD3ACD8-F1
#
_cell.length_a   1.000
_cell.length_b   1.000
_cell.length_c   1.000
_cell.angle_alpha   90.00
_cell.angle_beta   90.00
_cell.angle_gamma   90.00
#
_symmetry.space_group_name_H-M   'P 1'
#
loop_
_entity.id
_entity.type
_entity.pdbx_description
1 polymer ?
#
loop_
_entity_poly.entity_id
_entity_poly.type
_entity_poly.pdbx_seq_one_letter_code
_entity_poly.pdbx_strand_id
1 'polypeptide(L)'
;MSRFRGLWQASVNATKRALTWNVEDWIPPSEKYIFNFNSKDELKRWHLYSDSEYGGLSTASLEIKDVGNASSGTTGIFSGTLSSDVSEGSRWNISRSGFCGMRSKKFDSFIDLESYDTIALKLKGDGRCYISTIYTENWVNSPAQHEDNSWQAFVFVPKDNWYIAKIPIVRYLPTWRGNVIDANLEMNPSRVVGMSLSVNAEGGVPGAVTGPGDFRVEIDWIKALRTSDSL
;
A
#
# COMPACT_ATOMS: atom_id res chain seq x y z
N MET A 1 32.41 5.73 21.90
CA MET A 1 33.31 6.03 20.76
C MET A 1 32.78 5.60 19.38
N SER A 2 31.82 4.66 19.26
CA SER A 2 31.31 4.17 17.95
C SER A 2 30.44 5.18 17.16
N ARG A 3 29.55 5.94 17.83
CA ARG A 3 28.64 6.90 17.18
C ARG A 3 29.33 8.07 16.46
N PHE A 4 30.46 8.55 16.99
CA PHE A 4 31.20 9.67 16.39
C PHE A 4 31.89 9.28 15.08
N ARG A 5 32.36 8.02 14.95
CA ARG A 5 32.92 7.51 13.68
C ARG A 5 31.87 7.41 12.58
N GLY A 6 30.64 7.00 12.92
CA GLY A 6 29.54 6.90 11.95
C GLY A 6 29.15 8.25 11.34
N LEU A 7 29.08 9.30 12.17
CA LEU A 7 28.78 10.67 11.71
C LEU A 7 29.89 11.25 10.83
N TRP A 8 31.15 10.99 11.17
CA TRP A 8 32.30 11.42 10.37
C TRP A 8 32.35 10.70 9.02
N GLN A 9 32.08 9.39 9.00
CA GLN A 9 32.03 8.60 7.78
C GLN A 9 30.89 9.06 6.86
N ALA A 10 29.71 9.36 7.44
CA ALA A 10 28.56 9.89 6.70
C ALA A 10 28.86 11.27 6.08
N SER A 11 29.51 12.16 6.83
CA SER A 11 29.94 13.48 6.34
C SER A 11 30.96 13.36 5.21
N VAL A 12 32.00 12.53 5.36
CA VAL A 12 33.00 12.31 4.31
C VAL A 12 32.38 11.69 3.06
N ASN A 13 31.43 10.75 3.21
CA ASN A 13 30.72 10.16 2.08
C ASN A 13 29.79 11.16 1.38
N ALA A 14 29.12 12.04 2.13
CA ALA A 14 28.28 13.10 1.57
C ALA A 14 29.12 14.12 0.80
N THR A 15 30.26 14.55 1.35
CA THR A 15 31.19 15.47 0.68
C THR A 15 31.81 14.85 -0.56
N LYS A 16 32.17 13.56 -0.52
CA LYS A 16 32.64 12.83 -1.72
C LYS A 16 31.57 12.79 -2.81
N ARG A 17 30.32 12.46 -2.47
CA ARG A 17 29.18 12.49 -3.40
C ARG A 17 28.90 13.87 -3.99
N ALA A 18 29.03 14.93 -3.18
CA ALA A 18 28.85 16.30 -3.64
C ALA A 18 29.97 16.78 -4.59
N LEU A 19 31.19 16.26 -4.43
CA LEU A 19 32.35 16.61 -5.26
C LEU A 19 32.46 15.76 -6.52
N THR A 20 31.97 14.52 -6.50
CA THR A 20 31.79 13.71 -7.71
C THR A 20 30.55 14.22 -8.43
N TRP A 21 30.72 15.15 -9.36
CA TRP A 21 29.68 15.68 -10.25
C TRP A 21 29.11 14.60 -11.19
N ASN A 22 28.50 13.56 -10.62
CA ASN A 22 27.73 12.57 -11.37
C ASN A 22 26.33 13.12 -11.54
N VAL A 23 26.00 13.54 -12.76
CA VAL A 23 24.65 14.00 -13.14
C VAL A 23 23.60 12.92 -12.83
N GLU A 24 24.01 11.65 -12.85
CA GLU A 24 23.19 10.49 -12.49
C GLU A 24 22.80 10.46 -10.99
N ASP A 25 23.58 11.06 -10.09
CA ASP A 25 23.24 11.18 -8.66
C ASP A 25 22.16 12.25 -8.41
N TRP A 26 21.90 13.13 -9.39
CA TRP A 26 20.86 14.16 -9.31
C TRP A 26 19.53 13.70 -9.89
N ILE A 27 19.55 12.62 -10.67
CA ILE A 27 18.37 12.05 -11.30
C ILE A 27 17.91 10.91 -10.39
N PRO A 28 16.75 11.03 -9.71
CA PRO A 28 16.20 9.94 -8.91
C PRO A 28 16.10 8.67 -9.77
N PRO A 29 16.29 7.47 -9.17
CA PRO A 29 16.18 6.22 -9.92
C PRO A 29 14.80 6.11 -10.56
N SER A 30 14.71 5.40 -11.69
CA SER A 30 13.44 5.21 -12.40
C SER A 30 12.42 4.38 -11.61
N GLU A 31 12.88 3.64 -10.60
CA GLU A 31 12.03 2.89 -9.68
C GLU A 31 12.55 2.93 -8.25
N LYS A 32 11.63 2.85 -7.28
CA LYS A 32 11.92 2.78 -5.85
C LYS A 32 11.06 1.71 -5.19
N TYR A 33 11.68 0.77 -4.50
CA TYR A 33 10.96 -0.18 -3.66
C TYR A 33 10.31 0.53 -2.47
N ILE A 34 9.02 0.27 -2.27
CA ILE A 34 8.28 0.69 -1.09
C ILE A 34 8.17 -0.50 -0.11
N PHE A 35 7.72 -1.64 -0.65
CA PHE A 35 7.58 -2.90 0.08
C PHE A 35 8.04 -4.08 -0.78
N ASN A 36 8.65 -5.07 -0.16
CA ASN A 36 9.17 -6.27 -0.82
C ASN A 36 8.83 -7.51 0.01
N PHE A 37 7.94 -8.35 -0.50
CA PHE A 37 7.39 -9.50 0.21
C PHE A 37 8.24 -10.77 0.00
N ASN A 38 9.56 -10.61 0.06
CA ASN A 38 10.51 -11.70 -0.12
C ASN A 38 11.00 -12.32 1.21
N SER A 39 10.59 -11.78 2.35
CA SER A 39 11.05 -12.26 3.66
C SER A 39 10.00 -12.08 4.75
N LYS A 40 10.02 -12.97 5.75
CA LYS A 40 9.12 -12.89 6.91
C LYS A 40 9.31 -11.62 7.74
N ASP A 41 10.45 -10.94 7.61
CA ASP A 41 10.68 -9.66 8.29
C ASP A 41 9.78 -8.56 7.74
N GLU A 42 9.40 -8.63 6.46
CA GLU A 42 8.44 -7.69 5.88
C GLU A 42 7.10 -7.73 6.62
N LEU A 43 6.64 -8.92 7.07
CA LEU A 43 5.38 -9.07 7.82
C LEU A 43 5.31 -8.20 9.07
N LYS A 44 6.46 -7.93 9.71
CA LYS A 44 6.53 -7.09 10.92
C LYS A 44 6.17 -5.63 10.65
N ARG A 45 6.21 -5.20 9.38
CA ARG A 45 5.84 -3.86 8.93
C ARG A 45 4.34 -3.71 8.70
N TRP A 46 3.57 -4.78 8.77
CA TRP A 46 2.13 -4.77 8.47
C TRP A 46 1.29 -5.10 9.70
N HIS A 47 0.10 -4.53 9.73
CA HIS A 47 -0.97 -4.83 10.66
C HIS A 47 -2.20 -5.22 9.86
N LEU A 48 -2.79 -6.36 10.20
CA LEU A 48 -4.04 -6.85 9.62
C LEU A 48 -5.21 -6.25 10.37
N TYR A 49 -6.26 -5.89 9.64
CA TYR A 49 -7.52 -5.41 10.20
C TYR A 49 -8.69 -5.97 9.39
N SER A 50 -9.87 -6.01 10.01
CA SER A 50 -11.11 -6.47 9.36
C SER A 50 -12.33 -5.90 10.09
N ASP A 51 -13.51 -6.12 9.53
CA ASP A 51 -14.78 -5.77 10.19
C ASP A 51 -15.01 -6.44 11.55
N SER A 52 -14.24 -7.48 11.90
CA SER A 52 -14.34 -8.18 13.19
C SER A 52 -14.00 -7.32 14.39
N GLU A 53 -13.18 -6.28 14.20
CA GLU A 53 -12.92 -5.24 15.21
C GLU A 53 -14.20 -4.46 15.59
N TYR A 54 -15.20 -4.50 14.72
CA TYR A 54 -16.48 -3.83 14.88
C TYR A 54 -17.65 -4.82 14.95
N GLY A 55 -17.38 -6.11 15.19
CA GLY A 55 -18.41 -7.15 15.36
C GLY A 55 -18.79 -7.92 14.10
N GLY A 56 -18.15 -7.64 12.96
CA GLY A 56 -18.24 -8.48 11.75
C GLY A 56 -17.54 -9.83 11.90
N LEU A 57 -17.69 -10.70 10.89
CA LEU A 57 -17.15 -12.07 10.91
C LEU A 57 -16.09 -12.32 9.82
N SER A 58 -15.57 -11.26 9.18
CA SER A 58 -14.50 -11.42 8.19
C SER A 58 -13.16 -11.74 8.87
N THR A 59 -12.31 -12.49 8.19
CA THR A 59 -10.98 -12.89 8.68
C THR A 59 -9.90 -12.56 7.66
N ALA A 60 -8.67 -12.32 8.15
CA ALA A 60 -7.53 -11.96 7.31
C ALA A 60 -6.25 -12.61 7.85
N SER A 61 -5.36 -13.01 6.93
CA SER A 61 -4.01 -13.51 7.20
C SER A 61 -3.01 -12.91 6.20
N LEU A 62 -1.76 -12.80 6.63
CA LEU A 62 -0.63 -12.39 5.79
C LEU A 62 0.56 -13.29 6.10
N GLU A 63 1.04 -13.98 5.06
CA GLU A 63 2.11 -14.98 5.19
C GLU A 63 3.17 -14.79 4.09
N ILE A 64 4.37 -15.32 4.32
CA ILE A 64 5.40 -15.44 3.28
C ILE A 64 5.57 -16.91 2.94
N LYS A 65 5.46 -17.26 1.66
CA LYS A 65 5.61 -18.62 1.15
C LYS A 65 6.80 -18.71 0.19
N ASP A 66 7.60 -19.76 0.33
CA ASP A 66 8.61 -20.12 -0.66
C ASP A 66 7.92 -20.65 -1.92
N VAL A 67 8.13 -19.95 -3.04
CA VAL A 67 7.65 -20.36 -4.36
C VAL A 67 8.89 -20.59 -5.20
N GLY A 68 9.34 -21.85 -5.24
CA GLY A 68 10.60 -22.28 -5.88
C GLY A 68 10.75 -21.97 -7.37
N ASN A 69 9.79 -21.23 -7.98
CA ASN A 69 9.71 -20.92 -9.40
C ASN A 69 9.62 -19.40 -9.69
N ALA A 70 9.59 -18.52 -8.69
CA ALA A 70 9.68 -17.08 -8.90
C ALA A 70 11.15 -16.63 -8.83
N SER A 71 11.55 -15.66 -9.64
CA SER A 71 12.89 -15.07 -9.66
C SER A 71 13.37 -14.48 -8.31
N SER A 72 12.53 -14.44 -7.27
CA SER A 72 12.85 -14.03 -5.89
C SER A 72 12.70 -15.14 -4.82
N GLY A 73 12.33 -16.37 -5.20
CA GLY A 73 12.21 -17.53 -4.28
C GLY A 73 11.04 -17.52 -3.28
N THR A 74 10.48 -16.35 -2.96
CA THR A 74 9.44 -16.15 -1.93
C THR A 74 8.38 -15.14 -2.37
N THR A 75 7.15 -15.26 -1.85
CA THR A 75 6.07 -14.29 -2.09
C THR A 75 5.20 -14.10 -0.85
N GLY A 76 4.61 -12.90 -0.71
CA GLY A 76 3.59 -12.61 0.28
C GLY A 76 2.22 -13.11 -0.17
N ILE A 77 1.43 -13.64 0.75
CA ILE A 77 0.06 -14.07 0.50
C ILE A 77 -0.84 -13.33 1.48
N PHE A 78 -1.68 -12.44 0.96
CA PHE A 78 -2.76 -11.80 1.72
C PHE A 78 -4.07 -12.51 1.40
N SER A 79 -4.68 -13.14 2.40
CA SER A 79 -5.84 -14.02 2.22
C SER A 79 -6.80 -13.99 3.40
N GLY A 80 -7.98 -14.56 3.22
CA GLY A 80 -8.98 -14.72 4.27
C GLY A 80 -10.37 -14.94 3.70
N THR A 81 -11.38 -14.69 4.52
CA THR A 81 -12.79 -14.85 4.15
C THR A 81 -13.56 -13.59 4.48
N LEU A 82 -14.33 -13.08 3.52
CA LEU A 82 -15.25 -11.96 3.71
C LEU A 82 -16.62 -12.49 4.11
N SER A 83 -17.20 -11.91 5.15
CA SER A 83 -18.57 -12.20 5.58
C SER A 83 -19.37 -10.92 5.73
N SER A 84 -20.60 -10.93 5.22
CA SER A 84 -21.57 -9.85 5.48
C SER A 84 -22.24 -9.99 6.86
N ASP A 85 -22.05 -11.13 7.53
CA ASP A 85 -22.67 -11.41 8.82
C ASP A 85 -22.02 -10.61 9.94
N VAL A 86 -22.85 -10.27 10.93
CA VAL A 86 -22.46 -9.52 12.13
C VAL A 86 -22.89 -10.32 13.35
N SER A 87 -22.03 -10.37 14.36
CA SER A 87 -22.31 -11.07 15.61
C SER A 87 -23.61 -10.59 16.28
N GLU A 88 -24.46 -11.54 16.66
CA GLU A 88 -25.69 -11.27 17.42
C GLU A 88 -25.34 -10.58 18.75
N GLY A 89 -25.98 -9.45 19.03
CA GLY A 89 -25.75 -8.68 20.27
C GLY A 89 -24.49 -7.82 20.29
N SER A 90 -23.84 -7.60 19.13
CA SER A 90 -22.73 -6.64 19.05
C SER A 90 -23.20 -5.25 19.52
N ARG A 91 -22.37 -4.59 20.34
CA ARG A 91 -22.62 -3.20 20.79
C ARG A 91 -22.43 -2.18 19.67
N TRP A 92 -21.77 -2.59 18.59
CA TRP A 92 -21.40 -1.75 17.47
C TRP A 92 -22.41 -1.96 16.34
N ASN A 93 -23.24 -0.95 16.10
CA ASN A 93 -24.12 -0.94 14.95
C ASN A 93 -23.31 -0.54 13.70
N ILE A 94 -22.70 -1.53 13.04
CA ILE A 94 -21.91 -1.29 11.83
C ILE A 94 -22.82 -1.13 10.62
N SER A 95 -22.55 -0.09 9.84
CA SER A 95 -23.28 0.18 8.60
C SER A 95 -22.70 -0.54 7.38
N ARG A 96 -21.47 -1.07 7.49
CA ARG A 96 -20.77 -1.81 6.42
C ARG A 96 -19.97 -2.96 7.03
N SER A 97 -20.32 -4.19 6.64
CA SER A 97 -19.59 -5.43 6.94
C SER A 97 -18.99 -6.01 5.64
N GLY A 98 -18.21 -7.07 5.74
CA GLY A 98 -17.55 -7.74 4.64
C GLY A 98 -16.29 -7.03 4.17
N PHE A 99 -15.37 -6.66 5.07
CA PHE A 99 -14.08 -6.08 4.66
C PHE A 99 -12.87 -6.60 5.44
N CYS A 100 -11.75 -6.69 4.74
CA CYS A 100 -10.43 -7.03 5.28
C CYS A 100 -9.37 -6.10 4.69
N GLY A 101 -8.27 -5.88 5.43
CA GLY A 101 -7.13 -5.15 4.89
C GLY A 101 -5.84 -5.40 5.65
N MET A 102 -4.76 -5.01 5.00
CA MET A 102 -3.44 -4.91 5.61
C MET A 102 -2.96 -3.47 5.49
N ARG A 103 -2.49 -2.88 6.59
CA ARG A 103 -1.95 -1.52 6.64
C ARG A 103 -0.52 -1.57 7.13
N SER A 104 0.38 -0.83 6.48
CA SER A 104 1.73 -0.68 6.98
C SER A 104 1.71 0.07 8.31
N LYS A 105 2.58 -0.31 9.24
CA LYS A 105 2.91 0.52 10.40
C LYS A 105 3.39 1.88 9.90
N LYS A 106 3.08 2.92 10.67
CA LYS A 106 3.59 4.27 10.35
C LYS A 106 5.10 4.21 10.24
N PHE A 107 5.61 4.84 9.20
CA PHE A 107 7.05 4.98 9.02
C PHE A 107 7.60 5.95 10.06
N ASP A 108 8.82 5.69 10.56
CA ASP A 108 9.51 6.62 11.48
C ASP A 108 9.91 7.94 10.78
N SER A 109 9.91 7.94 9.44
CA SER A 109 10.18 9.06 8.55
C SER A 109 9.21 9.01 7.37
N PHE A 110 9.35 9.87 6.36
CA PHE A 110 8.49 9.85 5.18
C PHE A 110 9.08 9.00 4.07
N ILE A 111 8.22 8.35 3.29
CA ILE A 111 8.59 7.92 1.95
C ILE A 111 8.34 9.10 1.00
N ASP A 112 9.43 9.67 0.52
CA ASP A 112 9.37 10.67 -0.54
C ASP A 112 9.11 9.99 -1.89
N LEU A 113 7.94 10.28 -2.47
CA LEU A 113 7.48 9.85 -3.78
C LEU A 113 7.37 11.01 -4.78
N GLU A 114 7.83 12.22 -4.46
CA GLU A 114 7.65 13.41 -5.31
C GLU A 114 8.24 13.24 -6.72
N SER A 115 9.31 12.45 -6.85
CA SER A 115 9.98 12.17 -8.13
C SER A 115 9.36 11.04 -8.96
N TYR A 116 8.22 10.49 -8.51
CA TYR A 116 7.56 9.34 -9.14
C TYR A 116 6.12 9.71 -9.47
N ASP A 117 5.59 9.14 -10.54
CA ASP A 117 4.25 9.43 -11.06
C ASP A 117 3.29 8.25 -10.93
N THR A 118 3.81 7.06 -10.63
CA THR A 118 3.07 5.81 -10.71
C THR A 118 3.40 4.90 -9.53
N ILE A 119 2.38 4.34 -8.89
CA ILE A 119 2.52 3.19 -7.99
C ILE A 119 2.34 1.91 -8.80
N ALA A 120 3.27 0.97 -8.66
CA ALA A 120 3.20 -0.32 -9.29
C ALA A 120 3.16 -1.44 -8.24
N LEU A 121 2.25 -2.39 -8.42
CA LEU A 121 2.10 -3.57 -7.58
C LEU A 121 2.24 -4.81 -8.46
N LYS A 122 3.20 -5.70 -8.14
CA LYS A 122 3.30 -7.00 -8.80
C LYS A 122 2.49 -8.02 -8.01
N LEU A 123 1.37 -8.44 -8.60
CA LEU A 123 0.32 -9.22 -7.95
C LEU A 123 -0.08 -10.44 -8.77
N LYS A 124 -0.51 -11.50 -8.08
CA LYS A 124 -1.30 -12.59 -8.64
C LYS A 124 -2.66 -12.61 -7.94
N GLY A 125 -3.69 -12.20 -8.66
CA GLY A 125 -5.03 -12.00 -8.08
C GLY A 125 -5.88 -13.27 -8.03
N ASP A 126 -7.00 -13.15 -7.33
CA ASP A 126 -8.11 -14.10 -7.25
C ASP A 126 -9.31 -13.69 -8.14
N GLY A 127 -9.21 -12.55 -8.83
CA GLY A 127 -10.30 -11.96 -9.60
C GLY A 127 -11.19 -11.00 -8.81
N ARG A 128 -10.91 -10.74 -7.51
CA ARG A 128 -11.54 -9.65 -6.76
C ARG A 128 -10.84 -8.33 -7.04
N CYS A 129 -11.55 -7.24 -6.79
CA CYS A 129 -10.98 -5.90 -6.83
C CYS A 129 -10.47 -5.51 -5.44
N TYR A 130 -9.22 -5.07 -5.37
CA TYR A 130 -8.60 -4.55 -4.16
C TYR A 130 -8.58 -3.02 -4.20
N ILE A 131 -8.31 -2.41 -3.05
CA ILE A 131 -8.18 -0.97 -2.88
C ILE A 131 -6.78 -0.71 -2.33
N SER A 132 -5.97 0.02 -3.10
CA SER A 132 -4.71 0.56 -2.62
C SER A 132 -4.99 1.91 -1.96
N THR A 133 -4.50 2.09 -0.73
CA THR A 133 -4.57 3.39 -0.05
C THR A 133 -3.16 3.93 0.19
N ILE A 134 -2.96 5.21 -0.08
CA ILE A 134 -1.79 5.98 0.36
C ILE A 134 -2.23 6.84 1.54
N TYR A 135 -1.41 6.89 2.60
CA TYR A 135 -1.57 7.83 3.70
C TYR A 135 -0.43 8.85 3.67
N THR A 136 -0.77 10.12 3.79
CA THR A 136 0.22 11.22 3.82
C THR A 136 -0.13 12.23 4.90
N GLU A 137 0.92 12.89 5.39
CA GLU A 137 0.80 14.05 6.24
C GLU A 137 0.72 15.31 5.36
N ASN A 138 -0.39 16.04 5.47
CA ASN A 138 -0.56 17.32 4.76
C ASN A 138 -0.56 18.47 5.76
N TRP A 139 -0.15 19.64 5.28
CA TRP A 139 -0.17 20.86 6.08
C TRP A 139 -1.60 21.36 6.35
N VAL A 140 -2.48 21.19 5.37
CA VAL A 140 -3.93 21.36 5.52
C VAL A 140 -4.55 19.98 5.56
N ASN A 141 -5.10 19.62 6.71
CA ASN A 141 -5.88 18.39 6.82
C ASN A 141 -7.29 18.62 6.26
N SER A 142 -7.87 17.56 5.72
CA SER A 142 -9.29 17.55 5.36
C SER A 142 -10.14 18.06 6.54
N PRO A 143 -11.21 18.84 6.29
CA PRO A 143 -12.03 19.41 7.36
C PRO A 143 -12.76 18.32 8.16
N ALA A 144 -12.08 17.71 9.13
CA ALA A 144 -12.65 16.84 10.16
C ALA A 144 -11.64 16.27 11.19
N GLN A 145 -10.31 16.21 10.97
CA GLN A 145 -9.48 15.31 11.82
C GLN A 145 -7.98 15.63 12.04
N HIS A 146 -7.45 15.01 13.12
CA HIS A 146 -6.04 14.81 13.51
C HIS A 146 -5.38 13.56 12.86
N GLU A 147 -6.12 12.81 12.04
CA GLU A 147 -5.69 11.56 11.41
C GLU A 147 -4.94 11.83 10.09
N ASP A 148 -4.07 10.92 9.65
CA ASP A 148 -3.39 11.06 8.36
C ASP A 148 -4.44 11.08 7.23
N ASN A 149 -4.25 11.95 6.24
CA ASN A 149 -5.13 12.00 5.08
C ASN A 149 -4.96 10.70 4.26
N SER A 150 -6.02 10.26 3.59
CA SER A 150 -6.02 9.01 2.83
C SER A 150 -6.47 9.23 1.40
N TRP A 151 -5.79 8.57 0.47
CA TRP A 151 -6.16 8.55 -0.93
C TRP A 151 -6.26 7.13 -1.43
N GLN A 152 -7.31 6.82 -2.17
CA GLN A 152 -7.64 5.45 -2.58
C GLN A 152 -7.73 5.31 -4.09
N ALA A 153 -7.28 4.16 -4.58
CA ALA A 153 -7.45 3.73 -5.96
C ALA A 153 -7.78 2.23 -6.00
N PHE A 154 -8.58 1.83 -6.98
CA PHE A 154 -8.88 0.43 -7.22
C PHE A 154 -7.72 -0.28 -7.92
N VAL A 155 -7.45 -1.51 -7.50
CA VAL A 155 -6.48 -2.43 -8.08
C VAL A 155 -7.23 -3.68 -8.53
N PHE A 156 -7.16 -4.00 -9.81
CA PHE A 156 -7.72 -5.24 -10.35
C PHE A 156 -6.68 -5.91 -11.24
N VAL A 157 -6.47 -7.21 -11.02
CA VAL A 157 -5.68 -8.06 -11.90
C VAL A 157 -6.44 -9.37 -12.13
N PRO A 158 -6.40 -9.95 -13.35
CA PRO A 158 -7.03 -11.23 -13.61
C PRO A 158 -6.53 -12.36 -12.69
N LYS A 159 -7.39 -13.35 -12.49
CA LYS A 159 -7.09 -14.51 -11.66
C LYS A 159 -5.90 -15.34 -12.20
N ASP A 160 -5.16 -15.95 -11.28
CA ASP A 160 -4.18 -17.03 -11.51
C ASP A 160 -2.90 -16.66 -12.28
N ASN A 161 -2.72 -15.40 -12.70
CA ASN A 161 -1.51 -14.95 -13.41
C ASN A 161 -0.86 -13.75 -12.71
N TRP A 162 0.46 -13.64 -12.86
CA TRP A 162 1.21 -12.49 -12.35
C TRP A 162 1.06 -11.29 -13.28
N TYR A 163 0.67 -10.16 -12.72
CA TYR A 163 0.57 -8.88 -13.42
C TYR A 163 1.28 -7.78 -12.65
N ILE A 164 1.67 -6.73 -13.35
CA ILE A 164 2.11 -5.48 -12.74
C ILE A 164 0.98 -4.47 -12.93
N ALA A 165 0.18 -4.27 -11.88
CA ALA A 165 -0.83 -3.21 -11.86
C ALA A 165 -0.12 -1.86 -11.67
N LYS A 166 -0.30 -0.94 -12.61
CA LYS A 166 0.26 0.42 -12.56
C LYS A 166 -0.87 1.41 -12.35
N ILE A 167 -0.78 2.19 -11.27
CA ILE A 167 -1.75 3.22 -10.92
C ILE A 167 -1.03 4.56 -10.91
N PRO A 168 -1.32 5.46 -11.86
CA PRO A 168 -0.83 6.83 -11.79
C PRO A 168 -1.27 7.48 -10.47
N ILE A 169 -0.37 8.18 -9.79
CA ILE A 169 -0.66 8.81 -8.49
C ILE A 169 -1.86 9.76 -8.60
N VAL A 170 -2.02 10.45 -9.72
CA VAL A 170 -3.18 11.32 -10.04
C VAL A 170 -4.53 10.60 -10.06
N ARG A 171 -4.57 9.26 -10.07
CA ARG A 171 -5.81 8.46 -10.00
C ARG A 171 -6.24 8.12 -8.57
N TYR A 172 -5.40 8.42 -7.57
CA TYR A 172 -5.75 8.23 -6.17
C TYR A 172 -6.65 9.38 -5.71
N LEU A 173 -7.88 9.06 -5.32
CA LEU A 173 -8.88 10.04 -4.90
C LEU A 173 -8.84 10.25 -3.39
N PRO A 174 -8.98 11.49 -2.88
CA PRO A 174 -9.04 11.73 -1.45
C PRO A 174 -10.29 11.07 -0.85
N THR A 175 -10.11 10.33 0.25
CA THR A 175 -11.19 9.61 0.91
C THR A 175 -11.19 9.82 2.42
N TRP A 176 -12.37 9.71 3.02
CA TRP A 176 -12.56 9.64 4.46
C TRP A 176 -13.55 8.52 4.82
N ARG A 177 -13.11 7.59 5.68
CA ARG A 177 -13.89 6.40 6.07
C ARG A 177 -14.50 5.65 4.88
N GLY A 178 -13.73 5.52 3.80
CA GLY A 178 -14.14 4.84 2.56
C GLY A 178 -15.15 5.60 1.71
N ASN A 179 -15.33 6.91 1.92
CA ASN A 179 -16.13 7.77 1.06
C ASN A 179 -15.22 8.80 0.38
N VAL A 180 -15.43 9.05 -0.91
CA VAL A 180 -14.71 10.08 -1.66
C VAL A 180 -15.08 11.45 -1.08
N ILE A 181 -14.07 12.27 -0.84
CA ILE A 181 -14.26 13.66 -0.42
C ILE A 181 -14.42 14.50 -1.69
N ASP A 182 -15.56 15.17 -1.81
CA ASP A 182 -15.81 16.14 -2.88
C ASP A 182 -15.20 17.50 -2.53
N ALA A 183 -13.87 17.52 -2.46
CA ALA A 183 -13.08 18.73 -2.27
C ALA A 183 -11.76 18.61 -3.04
N ASN A 184 -11.26 19.75 -3.52
CA ASN A 184 -9.98 19.81 -4.21
C ASN A 184 -8.84 19.69 -3.18
N LEU A 185 -8.48 18.46 -2.83
CA LEU A 185 -7.40 18.13 -1.91
C LEU A 185 -6.23 17.53 -2.69
N GLU A 186 -5.07 18.16 -2.57
CA GLU A 186 -3.85 17.68 -3.18
C GLU A 186 -3.14 16.68 -2.26
N MET A 187 -2.65 15.57 -2.82
CA MET A 187 -1.79 14.64 -2.09
C MET A 187 -0.43 15.29 -1.85
N ASN A 188 0.18 15.07 -0.68
CA ASN A 188 1.59 15.42 -0.47
C ASN A 188 2.49 14.18 -0.70
N PRO A 189 2.99 13.95 -1.93
CA PRO A 189 3.76 12.75 -2.24
C PRO A 189 5.13 12.71 -1.55
N SER A 190 5.64 13.85 -1.07
CA SER A 190 6.91 13.90 -0.30
C SER A 190 6.75 13.38 1.14
N ARG A 191 5.51 13.32 1.67
CA ARG A 191 5.21 12.98 3.06
C ARG A 191 4.32 11.76 3.22
N VAL A 192 4.61 10.69 2.46
CA VAL A 192 3.90 9.41 2.64
C VAL A 192 4.29 8.77 3.97
N VAL A 193 3.30 8.48 4.81
CA VAL A 193 3.47 7.91 6.16
C VAL A 193 3.04 6.45 6.25
N GLY A 194 2.36 5.93 5.23
CA GLY A 194 1.98 4.53 5.14
C GLY A 194 1.20 4.20 3.89
N MET A 195 0.96 2.91 3.67
CA MET A 195 0.04 2.43 2.63
C MET A 195 -0.79 1.25 3.16
N SER A 196 -1.91 0.96 2.49
CA SER A 196 -2.68 -0.25 2.74
C SER A 196 -3.14 -0.90 1.45
N LEU A 197 -3.48 -2.19 1.57
CA LEU A 197 -4.23 -2.93 0.57
C LEU A 197 -5.43 -3.55 1.28
N SER A 198 -6.63 -3.28 0.78
CA SER A 198 -7.87 -3.81 1.34
C SER A 198 -8.78 -4.40 0.27
N VAL A 199 -9.76 -5.17 0.73
CA VAL A 199 -10.78 -5.80 -0.10
C VAL A 199 -12.10 -5.75 0.66
N ASN A 200 -13.21 -5.65 -0.07
CA ASN A 200 -14.54 -5.71 0.50
C ASN A 200 -15.49 -6.56 -0.36
N ALA A 201 -16.62 -6.94 0.20
CA ALA A 201 -17.62 -7.77 -0.46
C ALA A 201 -18.45 -6.98 -1.49
N GLU A 202 -18.69 -5.69 -1.26
CA GLU A 202 -19.69 -4.92 -2.03
C GLU A 202 -19.12 -4.06 -3.16
N GLY A 203 -17.80 -4.10 -3.41
CA GLY A 203 -17.11 -3.21 -4.33
C GLY A 203 -16.33 -3.92 -5.42
N GLY A 204 -16.11 -3.20 -6.52
CA GLY A 204 -15.19 -3.61 -7.58
C GLY A 204 -15.45 -2.94 -8.92
N VAL A 205 -14.51 -3.12 -9.83
CA VAL A 205 -14.69 -2.74 -11.24
C VAL A 205 -15.59 -3.77 -11.95
N PRO A 206 -16.26 -3.40 -13.06
CA PRO A 206 -17.05 -4.34 -13.85
C PRO A 206 -16.24 -5.60 -14.21
N GLY A 207 -16.80 -6.78 -13.91
CA GLY A 207 -16.16 -8.08 -14.14
C GLY A 207 -15.31 -8.61 -12.98
N ALA A 208 -15.15 -7.86 -11.89
CA ALA A 208 -14.55 -8.37 -10.66
C ALA A 208 -15.51 -9.30 -9.90
N VAL A 209 -14.96 -10.27 -9.18
CA VAL A 209 -15.70 -11.11 -8.23
C VAL A 209 -16.13 -10.26 -7.04
N THR A 210 -17.42 -10.27 -6.72
CA THR A 210 -18.03 -9.55 -5.60
C THR A 210 -18.80 -10.52 -4.68
N GLY A 211 -19.17 -10.03 -3.51
CA GLY A 211 -19.91 -10.75 -2.47
C GLY A 211 -19.01 -11.41 -1.42
N PRO A 212 -19.61 -12.03 -0.40
CA PRO A 212 -18.93 -12.83 0.61
C PRO A 212 -18.07 -13.96 0.02
N GLY A 213 -17.23 -14.56 0.85
CA GLY A 213 -16.40 -15.71 0.53
C GLY A 213 -14.91 -15.39 0.52
N ASP A 214 -14.12 -16.35 0.05
CA ASP A 214 -12.67 -16.29 0.19
C ASP A 214 -12.04 -15.25 -0.73
N PHE A 215 -10.94 -14.66 -0.25
CA PHE A 215 -10.03 -13.86 -1.04
C PHE A 215 -8.59 -14.33 -0.85
N ARG A 216 -7.78 -14.15 -1.88
CA ARG A 216 -6.35 -14.49 -1.87
C ARG A 216 -5.61 -13.75 -2.98
N VAL A 217 -4.70 -12.87 -2.59
CA VAL A 217 -3.76 -12.21 -3.52
C VAL A 217 -2.33 -12.54 -3.12
N GLU A 218 -1.53 -12.96 -4.09
CA GLU A 218 -0.07 -13.05 -3.92
C GLU A 218 0.58 -11.73 -4.31
N ILE A 219 1.56 -11.30 -3.55
CA ILE A 219 2.22 -10.00 -3.65
C ILE A 219 3.72 -10.26 -3.69
N ASP A 220 4.39 -9.78 -4.72
CA ASP A 220 5.85 -9.84 -4.82
C ASP A 220 6.44 -8.53 -4.26
N TRP A 221 6.03 -7.39 -4.82
CA TRP A 221 6.51 -6.08 -4.39
C TRP A 221 5.52 -4.96 -4.69
N ILE A 222 5.75 -3.83 -4.02
CA ILE A 222 5.14 -2.54 -4.30
C ILE A 222 6.28 -1.54 -4.56
N LYS A 223 6.24 -0.86 -5.69
CA LYS A 223 7.23 0.13 -6.13
C LYS A 223 6.58 1.44 -6.52
N ALA A 224 7.34 2.53 -6.42
CA ALA A 224 7.08 3.74 -7.17
C ALA A 224 7.89 3.71 -8.46
N LEU A 225 7.29 4.13 -9.57
CA LEU A 225 7.93 4.23 -10.88
C LEU A 225 7.87 5.68 -11.35
N ARG A 226 8.94 6.11 -12.01
CA ARG A 226 8.95 7.30 -12.83
C ARG A 226 8.76 6.84 -14.27
N THR A 227 7.55 6.91 -14.78
CA THR A 227 7.33 6.67 -16.19
C THR A 227 7.82 7.88 -16.96
N SER A 228 8.89 7.69 -17.74
CA SER A 228 9.26 8.69 -18.74
C SER A 228 8.10 8.77 -19.72
N ASP A 229 7.27 9.81 -19.61
CA ASP A 229 6.30 10.10 -20.66
C ASP A 229 7.09 10.21 -21.96
N SER A 230 6.85 9.25 -22.84
CA SER A 230 7.19 9.37 -24.25
C SER A 230 6.23 10.44 -24.77
N LEU A 231 6.71 11.68 -24.78
CA LEU A 231 6.08 12.80 -25.47
C LEU A 231 5.77 12.42 -26.93
#